data_AF-A0A7X7VB36-F1
#
_entry.id   AF-A0A7X7VB36-F1
#
_cell.length_a   1.000
_cell.length_b   1.000
_cell.length_c   1.000
_cell.angle_alpha   90.00
_cell.angle_beta   90.00
_cell.angle_gamma   90.00
#
_symmetry.space_group_name_H-M   'P 1'
#
loop_
_entity.id
_entity.type
_entity.pdbx_description
1 polymer ?
#
loop_
_entity_poly.entity_id
_entity_poly.type
_entity_poly.pdbx_seq_one_letter_code
_entity_poly.pdbx_strand_id
1 'polypeptide(L)' 'MTYHALTLEHFDHATRPTDDLFGHVNGGWATTARIPDDRSGWGAFYELRETSERQVREIVERCAVDAAEADPDEARIASL' A
#
# COMPACT_ATOMS: atom_id res chain seq x y z
N MET A 1 -13.91 2.02 12.70
CA MET A 1 -12.68 2.42 11.97
C MET A 1 -13.07 3.58 11.09
N THR A 2 -12.58 4.78 11.37
CA THR A 2 -12.94 6.00 10.62
C THR A 2 -12.06 6.05 9.37
N TYR A 3 -12.67 6.03 8.20
CA TYR A 3 -11.94 6.23 6.95
C TYR A 3 -11.88 7.72 6.65
N HIS A 4 -10.67 8.26 6.60
CA HIS A 4 -10.45 9.62 6.16
C HIS A 4 -10.27 9.60 4.64
N ALA A 5 -11.11 10.34 3.91
CA ALA A 5 -10.99 10.47 2.47
C ALA A 5 -9.70 11.21 2.05
N LEU A 6 -9.14 12.03 2.95
CA LEU A 6 -7.92 12.80 2.74
C LEU A 6 -7.03 12.73 3.98
N THR A 7 -5.72 12.61 3.76
CA THR A 7 -4.69 12.69 4.80
C THR A 7 -4.19 14.12 4.89
N LEU A 8 -4.71 14.90 5.83
CA LEU A 8 -4.39 16.34 5.95
C LEU A 8 -3.01 16.60 6.57
N GLU A 9 -2.41 15.59 7.20
CA GLU A 9 -1.12 15.69 7.90
C GLU A 9 0.07 16.00 6.96
N HIS A 10 -0.08 15.74 5.66
CA HIS A 10 0.98 15.95 4.67
C HIS A 10 0.85 17.26 3.90
N PHE A 11 -0.16 18.07 4.21
CA PHE A 11 -0.36 19.34 3.54
C PHE A 11 0.77 20.32 3.87
N ASP A 12 1.35 20.91 2.83
CA ASP A 12 2.24 22.06 2.95
C ASP A 12 1.46 23.35 2.74
N HIS A 13 1.13 24.00 3.86
CA HIS A 13 0.38 25.26 3.86
C HIS A 13 1.20 26.47 3.40
N ALA A 14 2.53 26.35 3.24
CA ALA A 14 3.35 27.40 2.64
C ALA A 14 3.18 27.45 1.11
N THR A 15 2.94 26.30 0.48
CA THR A 15 2.67 26.20 -0.96
C THR A 15 1.21 26.58 -1.25
N ARG A 16 0.98 27.55 -2.14
CA ARG A 16 -0.39 27.93 -2.53
C ARG A 16 -1.01 26.85 -3.44
N PRO A 17 -2.24 26.38 -3.19
CA PRO A 17 -2.87 25.34 -4.01
C PRO A 17 -3.07 25.71 -5.48
N THR A 18 -3.24 27.00 -5.79
CA THR A 18 -3.41 27.48 -7.17
C THR A 18 -2.12 27.45 -7.97
N ASP A 19 -0.98 27.47 -7.28
CA ASP A 19 0.34 27.60 -7.87
C ASP A 19 0.94 26.18 -8.05
N ASP A 20 0.76 25.32 -7.04
CA ASP A 20 1.06 23.89 -7.11
C ASP A 20 0.15 23.09 -6.16
N LEU A 21 -0.87 22.43 -6.72
CA LEU A 21 -1.78 21.59 -5.94
C LEU A 21 -1.09 20.33 -5.40
N PHE A 22 -0.15 19.75 -6.14
CA PHE A 22 0.53 18.53 -5.71
C PHE A 22 1.43 18.83 -4.51
N GLY A 23 2.23 19.88 -4.58
CA GLY A 23 3.06 20.37 -3.48
C GLY A 23 2.24 20.78 -2.27
N HIS A 24 1.10 21.46 -2.46
CA HIS A 24 0.23 21.84 -1.35
C HIS A 24 -0.32 20.62 -0.60
N VAL A 25 -0.77 19.57 -1.29
CA VAL A 25 -1.42 18.41 -0.67
C VAL A 25 -0.40 17.39 -0.15
N ASN A 26 0.70 17.19 -0.88
CA ASN A 26 1.65 16.10 -0.63
C ASN A 26 3.05 16.58 -0.21
N GLY A 27 3.29 17.89 -0.08
CA GLY A 27 4.63 18.45 0.15
C GLY A 27 5.31 17.90 1.41
N GLY A 28 4.56 17.70 2.49
CA GLY A 28 5.08 17.09 3.72
C GLY A 28 5.51 15.63 3.51
N TRP A 29 4.72 14.84 2.78
CA TRP A 29 5.08 13.48 2.40
C TRP A 29 6.28 13.46 1.44
N ALA A 30 6.25 14.27 0.38
CA ALA A 30 7.30 14.29 -0.64
C ALA A 30 8.68 14.68 -0.09
N THR A 31 8.72 15.48 0.98
CA THR A 31 9.96 15.86 1.67
C THR A 31 10.59 14.71 2.47
N THR A 32 9.77 13.78 2.96
CA THR A 32 10.19 12.74 3.92
C THR A 32 10.21 11.34 3.32
N ALA A 33 9.43 11.10 2.26
CA ALA A 33 9.35 9.84 1.57
C ALA A 33 10.70 9.45 0.97
N ARG A 34 11.06 8.17 1.14
CA ARG A 34 12.26 7.58 0.53
C ARG A 34 11.82 6.49 -0.43
N ILE A 35 12.47 6.46 -1.59
CA ILE A 35 12.30 5.34 -2.52
C ILE A 35 13.13 4.18 -1.98
N PRO A 36 12.54 3.00 -1.73
CA PRO A 36 13.30 1.81 -1.35
C PRO A 36 14.36 1.45 -2.41
N ASP A 37 15.51 0.94 -1.99
CA ASP A 37 16.66 0.68 -2.87
C ASP A 37 16.36 -0.33 -4.01
N ASP A 38 15.35 -1.17 -3.83
CA ASP A 38 14.89 -2.19 -4.77
C ASP A 38 13.69 -1.73 -5.62
N ARG A 39 13.40 -0.42 -5.65
CA ARG A 39 12.28 0.17 -6.41
C ARG A 39 12.77 1.35 -7.23
N SER A 40 12.16 1.53 -8.39
CA SER A 40 12.38 2.72 -9.24
C SER A 40 11.54 3.93 -8.84
N GLY A 41 10.64 3.78 -7.87
CA GLY A 41 9.71 4.82 -7.42
C GLY A 41 8.94 4.41 -6.16
N TRP A 42 8.29 5.38 -5.53
CA TRP A 42 7.47 5.16 -4.33
C TRP A 42 6.28 6.11 -4.29
N GLY A 43 5.21 5.70 -3.61
CA GLY A 43 3.94 6.44 -3.53
C GLY A 43 2.75 5.53 -3.21
N ALA A 44 1.56 6.11 -3.17
CA ALA A 44 0.34 5.42 -2.73
C ALA A 44 0.04 4.12 -3.50
N PHE A 45 0.30 4.05 -4.81
CA PHE A 45 0.09 2.84 -5.60
C PHE A 45 1.11 1.73 -5.28
N TYR A 46 2.35 2.09 -4.95
CA TYR A 46 3.34 1.13 -4.48
C TYR A 46 2.95 0.60 -3.10
N GLU A 47 2.54 1.47 -2.18
CA GLU A 47 2.06 1.08 -0.85
C GLU A 47 0.84 0.16 -0.90
N LEU A 48 -0.12 0.46 -1.79
CA LEU A 48 -1.28 -0.40 -2.03
C LEU A 48 -0.84 -1.77 -2.55
N ARG A 49 0.05 -1.79 -3.55
CA ARG A 49 0.58 -3.03 -4.13
C ARG A 49 1.28 -3.89 -3.08
N GLU A 50 2.18 -3.32 -2.29
CA GLU A 50 2.88 -4.02 -1.21
C GLU A 50 1.91 -4.59 -0.17
N THR A 51 0.86 -3.83 0.17
CA THR A 51 -0.19 -4.29 1.07
C THR A 51 -0.97 -5.46 0.46
N SER A 52 -1.33 -5.38 -0.81
CA SER A 52 -2.02 -6.48 -1.52
C SER A 52 -1.13 -7.72 -1.64
N GLU A 53 0.15 -7.58 -1.99
CA GLU A 53 1.09 -8.70 -2.08
C GLU A 53 1.27 -9.39 -0.73
N ARG A 54 1.38 -8.63 0.37
CA ARG A 54 1.41 -9.19 1.73
C ARG A 54 0.14 -9.97 2.06
N GLN A 55 -1.03 -9.40 1.77
CA GLN A 55 -2.31 -10.07 2.04
C GLN A 55 -2.48 -11.36 1.21
N VAL A 56 -2.09 -11.35 -0.06
CA VAL A 56 -2.10 -12.54 -0.91
C VAL A 56 -1.18 -13.60 -0.33
N ARG A 57 0.03 -13.23 0.08
CA ARG A 57 0.96 -14.15 0.73
C ARG A 57 0.39 -14.76 2.00
N GLU A 58 -0.22 -13.96 2.87
CA GLU A 58 -0.88 -14.44 4.09
C GLU A 58 -2.01 -15.45 3.78
N ILE A 59 -2.75 -15.24 2.69
CA ILE A 59 -3.79 -16.17 2.25
C ILE A 59 -3.16 -17.50 1.78
N VAL A 60 -2.13 -17.44 0.94
CA VAL A 60 -1.43 -18.63 0.44
C VAL A 60 -0.83 -19.43 1.58
N GLU A 61 -0.13 -18.76 2.51
CA GLU A 61 0.49 -19.39 3.68
C GLU A 61 -0.56 -20.05 4.59
N ARG A 62 -1.71 -19.39 4.82
CA ARG A 62 -2.82 -19.99 5.59
C ARG A 62 -3.38 -21.24 4.91
N CYS A 63 -3.69 -21.18 3.62
CA CYS A 63 -4.20 -22.33 2.87
C CYS A 63 -3.21 -23.51 2.87
N ALA A 64 -1.90 -23.24 2.90
CA ALA A 64 -0.87 -24.27 2.96
C ALA A 64 -0.82 -24.99 4.32
N VAL A 65 -1.11 -24.31 5.43
CA VAL A 65 -1.15 -24.90 6.77
C VAL A 65 -2.37 -25.79 6.96
N ASP A 66 -3.53 -25.39 6.44
CA ASP A 66 -4.81 -26.08 6.58
C ASP A 66 -5.05 -27.16 5.50
N ALA A 67 -4.03 -27.47 4.68
CA ALA A 67 -4.13 -28.28 3.48
C ALA A 67 -4.65 -29.73 3.69
N ALA A 68 -4.62 -30.25 4.91
CA ALA A 68 -5.13 -31.59 5.23
C ALA A 68 -6.68 -31.67 5.26
N GLU A 69 -7.38 -30.55 5.43
CA GLU A 69 -8.85 -30.46 5.42
C GLU A 69 -9.39 -29.44 4.39
N ALA A 70 -8.51 -28.88 3.56
CA ALA A 70 -8.81 -27.83 2.61
C ALA A 70 -9.75 -28.27 1.47
N ASP A 71 -10.69 -27.40 1.10
CA ASP A 71 -11.47 -27.54 -0.13
C ASP A 71 -10.52 -27.50 -1.36
N PRO A 72 -10.85 -28.16 -2.50
CA PRO A 72 -10.01 -28.16 -3.69
C PRO A 72 -9.53 -26.79 -4.16
N ASP A 73 -10.27 -25.70 -3.93
CA ASP A 73 -9.83 -24.36 -4.30
C ASP A 73 -8.74 -23.82 -3.36
N GLU A 74 -8.82 -24.09 -2.07
CA GLU A 74 -7.79 -23.72 -1.09
C GLU A 74 -6.49 -24.51 -1.33
N ALA A 75 -6.60 -25.81 -1.68
CA ALA A 75 -5.45 -26.62 -2.06
C ALA A 75 -4.76 -26.08 -3.32
N ARG A 76 -5.50 -25.53 -4.29
CA ARG A 76 -4.93 -24.85 -5.47
C ARG A 76 -4.23 -23.56 -5.08
N ILE A 77 -4.85 -22.74 -4.23
CA ILE A 77 -4.27 -21.47 -3.76
C ILE A 77 -2.97 -21.71 -2.99
N ALA A 78 -2.91 -22.75 -2.16
CA ALA A 78 -1.70 -23.15 -1.43
C ALA A 78 -0.52 -23.54 -2.34
N SER A 79 -0.78 -23.85 -3.61
CA SER A 79 0.22 -24.32 -4.58
C SER A 79 0.76 -23.22 -5.53
N LEU A 80 0.31 -21.97 -5.38
CA LEU A 80 0.81 -20.81 -6.12
C LEU A 80 2.24 -20.44 -5.70
#